data_AF-A0A915XMT9-F1
#
_entry.id   AF-A0A915XMT9-F1
#
_cell.length_a   1.000
_cell.length_b   1.000
_cell.length_c   1.000
_cell.angle_alpha   90.00
_cell.angle_beta   90.00
_cell.angle_gamma   90.00
#
_symmetry.space_group_name_H-M   'P 1'
#
loop_
_entity.id
_entity.type
_entity.pdbx_description
1 polymer ?
#
loop_
_entity_poly.entity_id
_entity_poly.type
_entity_poly.pdbx_seq_one_letter_code
_entity_poly.pdbx_strand_id
1 'polypeptide(L)' 'MDIHFISSLTPDDEDRLAPALLEALKPMLGLMPIAYTIRIKTASNTVYQHTRTELEPAEAASDGLGGVQTSG' A
#
# COMPACT_ATOMS: atom_id res chain seq x y z
N MET A 1 10.49 10.68 0.87
CA MET A 1 11.39 9.51 0.78
C MET A 1 11.22 8.90 -0.59
N ASP A 2 12.30 8.46 -1.23
CA ASP A 2 12.25 7.82 -2.55
C ASP A 2 12.82 6.40 -2.44
N ILE A 3 12.08 5.41 -2.94
CA ILE A 3 12.46 3.99 -2.90
C ILE A 3 12.50 3.49 -4.34
N HIS A 4 13.65 2.98 -4.76
CA HIS A 4 13.84 2.42 -6.10
C HIS A 4 13.97 0.89 -6.03
N PHE A 5 13.15 0.20 -6.83
CA PHE A 5 13.35 -1.21 -7.13
C PHE A 5 14.20 -1.34 -8.40
N ILE A 6 15.28 -2.11 -8.31
CA ILE A 6 16.12 -2.44 -9.46
C ILE A 6 15.81 -3.89 -9.84
N SER A 7 15.37 -4.08 -11.07
CA SER A 7 15.05 -5.38 -11.65
C SER A 7 16.15 -5.79 -12.63
N SER A 8 16.44 -7.08 -12.70
CA SER A 8 17.29 -7.69 -13.74
C SER A 8 16.46 -8.46 -14.78
N LEU A 9 15.13 -8.29 -14.75
CA LEU A 9 14.21 -8.97 -15.66
C LEU A 9 14.33 -8.40 -17.07
N THR A 10 13.84 -9.16 -18.04
CA THR A 10 13.67 -8.64 -19.39
C THR A 10 12.56 -7.58 -19.40
N PRO A 11 12.56 -6.64 -20.36
CA PRO A 11 11.48 -5.65 -20.48
C PRO A 11 10.06 -6.24 -20.50
N ASP A 12 9.88 -7.37 -21.19
CA ASP A 12 8.58 -8.04 -21.30
C ASP A 12 8.14 -8.64 -19.95
N ASP A 13 9.07 -9.24 -19.22
CA ASP A 13 8.81 -9.79 -17.88
C ASP A 13 8.53 -8.67 -16.87
N GLU A 14 9.22 -7.53 -16.96
CA GLU A 14 8.92 -6.35 -16.14
C GLU A 14 7.51 -5.85 -16.36
N ASP A 15 7.07 -5.75 -17.62
CA ASP A 15 5.72 -5.29 -17.96
C ASP A 15 4.65 -6.24 -17.41
N ARG A 16 4.91 -7.55 -17.41
CA ARG A 16 4.01 -8.56 -16.83
C ARG A 16 3.98 -8.50 -15.31
N LEU A 17 5.11 -8.23 -14.67
CA LEU A 17 5.23 -8.25 -13.20
C LEU A 17 4.76 -6.93 -12.56
N ALA A 18 5.00 -5.79 -13.21
CA ALA A 18 4.71 -4.45 -12.70
C ALA A 18 3.32 -4.27 -12.06
N PRO A 19 2.20 -4.72 -12.69
CA PRO A 19 0.89 -4.58 -12.06
C PRO A 19 0.75 -5.44 -10.79
N ALA A 20 1.25 -6.67 -10.80
CA ALA A 20 1.20 -7.54 -9.62
C ALA A 20 2.06 -6.99 -8.48
N LEU A 21 3.23 -6.42 -8.79
CA LEU A 21 4.08 -5.76 -7.81
C LEU A 21 3.40 -4.54 -7.19
N LEU A 22 2.70 -3.72 -7.99
CA LEU A 22 1.92 -2.59 -7.47
C LEU A 22 0.87 -3.06 -6.48
N GLU A 23 0.09 -4.08 -6.81
CA GLU A 23 -0.95 -4.63 -5.92
C GLU A 23 -0.36 -5.22 -4.62
N ALA A 24 0.82 -5.83 -4.67
CA ALA A 24 1.50 -6.36 -3.49
C ALA A 24 2.01 -5.24 -2.55
N LEU A 25 2.47 -4.12 -3.11
CA LEU A 25 2.99 -3.00 -2.31
C LEU A 25 1.90 -2.17 -1.62
N LYS A 26 0.70 -2.09 -2.21
CA LYS A 26 -0.44 -1.34 -1.62
C LYS A 26 -0.75 -1.74 -0.17
N PRO A 27 -1.03 -3.02 0.18
CA PRO A 27 -1.33 -3.39 1.56
C PRO A 27 -0.11 -3.24 2.47
N MET A 28 1.11 -3.47 1.95
CA MET A 28 2.34 -3.31 2.73
C MET A 28 2.54 -1.86 3.18
N LEU A 29 2.42 -0.89 2.27
CA LEU A 29 2.49 0.53 2.62
C LEU A 29 1.20 1.02 3.30
N GLY A 30 0.08 0.33 3.09
CA GLY A 30 -1.21 0.61 3.69
C GLY A 30 -1.24 0.52 5.23
N LEU A 31 -0.29 -0.21 5.83
CA LEU A 31 -0.15 -0.31 7.28
C LEU A 31 0.58 0.88 7.91
N MET A 32 1.25 1.70 7.10
CA MET A 32 2.03 2.82 7.60
C MET A 32 1.16 4.08 7.67
N PRO A 33 1.21 4.85 8.76
CA PRO A 33 0.52 6.12 8.90
C PRO A 33 1.31 7.22 8.19
N ILE A 34 1.56 7.06 6.88
CA ILE A 34 2.21 8.04 6.02
C ILE A 34 1.39 8.22 4.73
N ALA A 35 1.38 9.44 4.19
CA ALA A 35 0.95 9.65 2.82
C ALA A 35 2.06 9.18 1.87
N TYR A 36 1.70 8.53 0.77
CA TYR A 36 2.68 7.98 -0.17
C TYR A 36 2.16 7.92 -1.61
N THR A 37 3.10 7.84 -2.54
CA THR A 37 2.85 7.49 -3.94
C THR A 37 3.78 6.35 -4.32
N ILE A 38 3.22 5.26 -4.82
CA ILE A 38 3.94 4.15 -5.44
C ILE A 38 3.95 4.42 -6.94
N ARG A 39 5.13 4.44 -7.55
CA ARG A 39 5.28 4.60 -8.99
C ARG A 39 6.26 3.57 -9.52
N ILE A 40 5.80 2.73 -10.45
CA ILE A 40 6.61 1.73 -11.14
C ILE A 40 6.75 2.17 -12.59
N LYS A 41 7.98 2.33 -13.05
CA LYS A 41 8.31 2.65 -14.44
C LYS A 41 9.02 1.43 -15.04
N THR A 42 8.41 0.81 -16.05
CA THR A 42 8.99 -0.34 -16.74
C THR A 42 9.96 0.11 -17.83
N ALA A 43 10.81 -0.81 -18.30
CA ALA A 43 11.71 -0.55 -19.44
C ALA A 43 10.96 -0.12 -20.72
N SER A 44 9.72 -0.59 -20.93
CA SER A 44 8.85 -0.17 -22.04
C SER A 44 8.25 1.24 -21.87
N ASN A 45 8.69 1.97 -20.84
CA ASN A 45 8.25 3.32 -20.51
C ASN A 45 6.78 3.41 -20.06
N THR A 46 6.17 2.27 -19.72
CA THR A 46 4.85 2.20 -19.09
C THR A 46 4.99 2.60 -17.62
N VAL A 47 4.02 3.38 -17.14
CA VAL A 47 4.00 3.85 -15.74
C VAL A 47 2.74 3.34 -15.06
N TYR A 48 2.94 2.61 -13.97
CA TYR A 48 1.89 2.22 -13.03
C TYR A 48 2.02 3.07 -11.78
N GLN A 49 0.92 3.65 -11.30
CA GLN A 49 0.93 4.53 -10.14
C GLN A 49 -0.25 4.27 -9.21
N HIS A 50 0.02 4.36 -7.91
CA HIS A 50 -0.99 4.42 -6.86
C HIS A 50 -0.61 5.50 -5.85
N THR A 51 -1.57 6.30 -5.42
CA THR A 51 -1.36 7.36 -4.45
C THR A 51 -2.36 7.20 -3.30
N ARG A 52 -1.86 7.28 -2.07
CA ARG A 52 -2.67 7.36 -0.86
C ARG A 52 -2.35 8.66 -0.13
N THR A 53 -3.31 9.56 -0.08
CA THR A 53 -3.22 10.85 0.63
C THR A 53 -3.90 10.83 1.99
N GLU A 54 -4.78 9.85 2.23
CA GLU A 54 -5.52 9.73 3.49
C GLU A 54 -4.73 8.92 4.51
N LEU A 55 -4.28 9.63 5.53
CA LEU A 55 -3.84 9.07 6.80
C LEU A 55 -5.12 8.68 7.56
N GLU A 56 -5.68 7.52 7.24
CA GLU A 56 -6.68 6.93 8.14
C GLU A 56 -6.02 6.82 9.52
N PRO A 57 -6.55 7.49 10.56
CA PRO A 57 -6.07 7.26 11.91
C PRO A 57 -6.23 5.76 12.14
N ALA A 58 -5.14 5.08 12.51
CA ALA A 58 -5.19 3.67 12.86
C ALA A 58 -6.36 3.48 13.83
N GLU A 59 -7.46 2.91 13.33
CA GLU A 59 -8.72 2.90 14.07
C GLU A 59 -8.45 2.28 15.42
N ALA A 60 -8.71 3.10 16.43
CA ALA A 60 -9.07 2.76 17.78
C ALA A 60 -9.46 1.28 17.94
N ALA A 61 -8.47 0.42 18.16
CA ALA A 61 -8.63 -0.77 18.98
C ALA A 61 -8.75 -0.33 20.45
N SER A 62 -9.61 0.65 20.73
CA SER A 62 -10.08 0.95 22.06
C SER A 62 -11.30 0.06 22.30
N ASP A 63 -11.02 -1.02 23.02
CA ASP A 63 -11.73 -1.25 24.28
C ASP A 63 -13.25 -1.45 24.15
N GLY A 64 -13.63 -2.59 23.58
CA GLY A 64 -14.97 -3.16 23.73
C GLY A 64 -15.20 -3.80 25.11
N LEU A 65 -14.73 -3.17 26.20
CA LEU A 65 -14.92 -3.64 27.58
C LEU A 65 -15.59 -2.53 28.40
N GLY A 66 -16.90 -2.64 28.60
CA GLY A 66 -17.56 -1.90 29.69
C GLY A 66 -19.02 -1.55 29.44
N GLY A 67 -19.91 -2.49 29.78
CA GLY A 67 -21.33 -2.19 29.84
C GLY A 67 -22.21 -3.39 30.15
N VAL A 68 -21.88 -4.15 31.21
CA VAL A 68 -22.87 -5.05 31.81
C VAL A 68 -23.95 -4.14 32.40
N GLN A 69 -25.12 -4.07 31.75
CA GLN A 69 -26.28 -3.44 32.35
C GLN A 69 -26.96 -4.48 33.23
N THR A 70 -26.76 -4.36 34.55
CA THR A 70 -27.60 -4.99 35.56
C THR A 70 -28.82 -4.12 35.84
N SER A 71 -29.96 -4.79 36.07
CA SER A 71 -31.14 -4.39 36.84
C SER A 71 -32.37 -3.86 36.07
N GLY A 72 -33.49 -4.51 36.38
CA GLY A 72 -34.86 -4.14 36.01
C GLY A 72 -35.80 -5.34 36.07
#